data_AF-A0AAV2QJT8-F1
#
_entry.id   AF-A0AAV2QJT8-F1
#
_cell.length_a   1.000
_cell.length_b   1.000
_cell.length_c   1.000
_cell.angle_alpha   90.00
_cell.angle_beta   90.00
_cell.angle_gamma   90.00
#
_symmetry.space_group_name_H-M   'P 1'
#
loop_
_entity.id
_entity.type
_entity.pdbx_description
1 polymer ?
#
loop_
_entity_poly.entity_id
_entity_poly.type
_entity_poly.pdbx_seq_one_letter_code
_entity_poly.pdbx_strand_id
1 'polypeptide(L)'
;YYQVRLLVSTEAGYPQPEKDVSWTPIRMPKVPRSSNTRQPTIKLTVTNATHILVQWSLAKFLRSTVSKYEVIYQKQVNNDTENADLDKETISDQEFIIEKE
;
A
#
# COMPACT_ATOMS: atom_id res chain seq x y z
N TYR A 1 -14.68 -4.01 -15.02
CA TYR A 1 -16.07 -4.46 -14.84
C TYR A 1 -16.02 -5.93 -14.56
N TYR A 2 -16.79 -6.42 -13.60
CA TYR A 2 -16.84 -7.83 -13.25
C TYR A 2 -18.27 -8.33 -13.40
N GLN A 3 -18.44 -9.61 -13.71
CA GLN A 3 -19.74 -10.27 -13.70
C GLN A 3 -19.75 -11.26 -12.54
N VAL A 4 -20.80 -11.21 -11.73
CA VAL A 4 -20.97 -12.08 -10.57
C VAL A 4 -22.33 -12.74 -10.66
N ARG A 5 -22.42 -14.02 -10.31
CA ARG A 5 -23.68 -14.70 -10.03
C ARG A 5 -23.54 -15.42 -8.70
N LEU A 6 -24.63 -15.49 -7.95
CA LEU A 6 -24.64 -16.08 -6.60
C LEU A 6 -25.65 -17.23 -6.58
N LEU A 7 -25.21 -18.37 -6.08
CA LEU A 7 -26.08 -19.50 -5.76
C LEU A 7 -26.13 -19.66 -4.25
N VAL A 8 -27.32 -19.91 -3.73
CA VAL A 8 -27.52 -20.23 -2.32
C VAL A 8 -27.81 -21.73 -2.23
N SER A 9 -26.95 -22.48 -1.56
CA SER A 9 -27.23 -23.88 -1.23
C SER A 9 -27.98 -23.96 0.10
N THR A 10 -28.91 -24.92 0.18
CA THR A 10 -29.55 -25.35 1.42
C THR A 10 -29.10 -26.77 1.76
N GLU A 11 -29.46 -27.27 2.94
CA GLU A 11 -29.20 -28.68 3.32
C GLU A 11 -29.81 -29.68 2.32
N ALA A 12 -30.89 -29.30 1.63
CA ALA A 12 -31.55 -30.09 0.59
C ALA A 12 -30.93 -29.87 -0.83
N GLY A 13 -29.91 -29.03 -0.96
CA GLY A 13 -29.26 -28.69 -2.24
C GLY A 13 -29.59 -27.29 -2.75
N TYR A 14 -29.37 -27.05 -4.04
CA TYR A 14 -29.60 -25.75 -4.67
C TYR A 14 -31.07 -25.59 -5.08
N PRO A 15 -31.70 -24.42 -4.82
CA PRO A 15 -33.09 -24.16 -5.19
C PRO A 15 -33.28 -24.03 -6.70
N GLN A 16 -32.21 -23.76 -7.47
CA GLN A 16 -32.25 -23.71 -8.92
C GLN A 16 -30.91 -24.11 -9.56
N PRO A 17 -30.91 -24.60 -10.82
CA PRO A 17 -29.70 -24.93 -11.55
C PRO A 17 -28.83 -23.71 -11.85
N GLU A 18 -27.51 -23.88 -11.83
CA GLU A 18 -26.53 -22.81 -12.08
C GLU A 18 -26.69 -22.09 -13.42
N LYS A 19 -27.10 -22.83 -14.45
CA LYS A 19 -27.36 -22.29 -15.79
C LYS A 19 -28.52 -21.28 -15.84
N ASP A 20 -29.42 -21.33 -14.85
CA ASP A 20 -30.62 -20.49 -14.79
C ASP A 20 -30.42 -19.24 -13.92
N VAL A 21 -29.23 -19.10 -13.30
CA VAL A 21 -28.87 -17.92 -12.49
C VAL A 21 -28.26 -16.85 -13.38
N SER A 22 -28.91 -15.69 -13.41
CA SER A 22 -28.49 -14.56 -14.24
C SER A 22 -27.20 -13.91 -13.74
N TRP A 23 -26.31 -13.56 -14.68
CA TRP A 23 -25.12 -12.78 -14.39
C TRP A 23 -25.47 -11.33 -14.06
N THR A 24 -24.93 -10.84 -12.96
CA THR A 24 -25.07 -9.44 -12.54
C THR A 24 -23.78 -8.68 -12.86
N PRO A 25 -23.82 -7.64 -13.71
CA PRO A 25 -22.66 -6.80 -13.96
C PRO A 25 -22.42 -5.86 -12.77
N ILE A 26 -21.22 -5.91 -12.21
CA ILE A 26 -20.80 -5.02 -11.13
C ILE A 26 -19.62 -4.19 -11.60
N ARG A 27 -19.77 -2.87 -11.46
CA ARG A 27 -18.67 -1.94 -11.59
C ARG A 27 -18.04 -1.78 -10.22
N MET A 28 -16.79 -2.22 -10.06
CA MET A 28 -16.03 -1.86 -8.86
C MET A 28 -16.05 -0.33 -8.73
N PRO A 29 -16.28 0.21 -7.52
CA PRO A 29 -16.09 1.62 -7.28
C PRO A 29 -14.70 1.98 -7.81
N LYS A 30 -14.63 2.98 -8.69
CA LYS A 30 -13.33 3.57 -8.99
C LYS A 30 -12.86 4.15 -7.66
N VAL A 31 -11.95 3.46 -6.98
CA VAL A 31 -11.15 4.11 -5.93
C VAL A 31 -10.63 5.37 -6.61
N PRO A 32 -10.95 6.57 -6.11
CA PRO A 32 -10.40 7.77 -6.69
C PRO A 32 -8.90 7.51 -6.73
N ARG A 33 -8.30 7.50 -7.93
CA ARG A 33 -6.86 7.70 -8.06
C ARG A 33 -6.63 9.13 -7.64
N SER A 34 -6.73 9.35 -6.33
CA SER A 34 -6.40 10.59 -5.67
C SER A 34 -4.88 10.67 -5.77
N SER A 35 -4.39 11.11 -6.92
CA SER A 35 -2.99 11.51 -7.10
C SER A 35 -2.69 12.83 -6.37
N ASN A 36 -3.57 13.25 -5.44
CA ASN A 36 -3.49 14.51 -4.73
C ASN A 36 -3.22 14.30 -3.23
N THR A 37 -2.75 13.12 -2.81
CA THR A 37 -2.00 13.03 -1.56
C THR A 37 -0.67 13.74 -1.79
N ARG A 38 -0.60 15.01 -1.38
CA ARG A 38 0.65 15.78 -1.35
C ARG A 38 1.71 14.91 -0.68
N GLN A 39 2.91 14.81 -1.28
CA GLN A 39 3.98 13.98 -0.73
C GLN A 39 4.21 14.30 0.75
N PRO A 40 4.46 13.30 1.59
CA PRO A 40 4.77 13.53 2.99
C PRO A 40 6.05 14.36 3.11
N THR A 41 6.11 15.21 4.12
CA THR A 41 7.34 15.94 4.43
C THR A 41 8.23 15.01 5.26
N ILE A 42 9.39 14.63 4.72
CA ILE A 42 10.36 13.74 5.37
C ILE A 42 11.41 14.57 6.10
N LYS A 43 11.75 14.17 7.33
CA LYS A 43 12.84 14.70 8.14
C LYS A 43 13.78 13.55 8.51
N LEU A 44 15.05 13.71 8.19
CA LEU A 44 16.11 12.75 8.52
C LEU A 44 16.99 13.33 9.61
N THR A 45 17.25 12.56 10.66
CA THR A 45 18.15 12.96 11.76
C THR A 45 19.16 11.85 12.01
N VAL A 46 20.44 12.13 11.83
CA VAL A 46 21.50 11.18 12.18
C VAL A 46 21.62 11.15 13.71
N THR A 47 21.30 10.01 14.32
CA THR A 47 21.38 9.86 15.79
C THR A 47 22.73 9.29 16.23
N ASN A 48 23.37 8.47 15.39
CA ASN A 48 24.72 7.91 15.59
C ASN A 48 25.36 7.58 14.21
N ALA A 49 26.65 7.26 14.18
CA ALA A 49 27.41 6.75 13.04
C ALA A 49 26.76 5.54 12.33
N THR A 50 25.89 4.81 13.01
CA THR A 50 25.18 3.63 12.49
C THR A 50 23.66 3.80 12.42
N HIS A 51 23.11 4.93 12.87
CA HIS A 51 21.66 5.08 13.01
C HIS A 51 21.15 6.38 12.38
N ILE A 52 20.14 6.26 11.52
CA ILE A 52 19.41 7.39 10.95
C ILE A 52 17.94 7.26 11.37
N LEU A 53 17.46 8.26 12.09
CA LEU A 53 16.05 8.41 12.40
C LEU A 53 15.32 9.06 11.22
N VAL A 54 14.33 8.36 10.69
CA VAL A 54 13.44 8.81 9.62
C VAL A 54 12.08 9.15 10.23
N GLN A 55 11.68 10.41 10.12
CA GLN A 55 10.36 10.89 10.55
C GLN A 55 9.64 11.49 9.36
N TRP A 56 8.33 11.33 9.28
CA TRP A 56 7.54 11.98 8.23
C TRP A 56 6.23 12.52 8.76
N SER A 57 5.75 13.58 8.12
CA SER A 57 4.44 14.16 8.40
C SER A 57 3.57 14.16 7.16
N LEU A 58 2.32 13.77 7.34
CA LEU A 58 1.30 13.83 6.31
C LEU A 58 0.83 15.27 6.09
N ALA A 59 0.35 15.56 4.88
CA ALA A 59 -0.36 16.81 4.65
C ALA A 59 -1.60 16.90 5.54
N LYS A 60 -1.85 18.08 6.12
CA LYS A 60 -2.99 18.35 7.01
C LYS A 60 -4.37 18.04 6.40
N PHE A 61 -4.44 17.89 5.07
CA PHE A 61 -5.66 17.63 4.31
C PHE A 61 -5.49 16.41 3.40
N LEU A 62 -5.44 15.22 3.99
CA LEU A 62 -5.59 14.00 3.21
C LEU A 62 -7.06 13.82 2.81
N ARG A 63 -7.31 13.62 1.51
CA ARG A 63 -8.64 13.31 0.97
C ARG A 63 -9.04 11.85 1.17
N SER A 64 -8.13 11.03 1.69
CA SER A 64 -8.28 9.60 1.88
C SER A 64 -7.46 9.13 3.09
N THR A 65 -7.96 8.13 3.80
CA THR A 65 -7.24 7.49 4.91
C THR A 65 -5.96 6.81 4.39
N VAL A 66 -4.86 6.93 5.15
CA VAL A 66 -3.64 6.17 4.86
C VAL A 66 -3.83 4.73 5.28
N SER A 67 -3.50 3.80 4.38
CA SER A 67 -3.59 2.36 4.64
C SER A 67 -2.27 1.74 5.09
N LYS A 68 -1.13 2.25 4.59
CA LYS A 68 0.22 1.79 4.94
C LYS A 68 1.27 2.84 4.60
N TYR A 69 2.44 2.77 5.24
CA TYR A 69 3.65 3.45 4.81
C TYR A 69 4.68 2.43 4.31
N GLU A 70 5.49 2.83 3.33
CA GLU A 70 6.55 2.01 2.76
C GLU A 70 7.79 2.89 2.66
N VAL A 71 8.85 2.52 3.36
CA VAL A 71 10.14 3.21 3.34
C VAL A 71 11.08 2.39 2.48
N ILE A 72 11.69 3.04 1.51
CA ILE A 72 12.65 2.44 0.57
C ILE A 72 13.94 3.23 0.70
N TYR A 73 15.03 2.54 1.00
CA TYR A 73 16.35 3.17 1.12
C TYR A 73 17.41 2.34 0.38
N GLN A 74 18.52 3.00 0.06
CA GLN A 74 19.66 2.36 -0.61
C GLN A 74 20.96 2.96 -0.09
N LYS A 75 21.99 2.12 0.01
CA LYS A 75 23.35 2.56 0.31
C LYS A 75 24.06 2.90 -1.01
N GLN A 76 24.38 4.17 -1.21
CA GLN A 76 25.13 4.59 -2.39
C GLN A 76 26.64 4.45 -2.13
N VAL A 77 27.33 3.62 -2.92
CA VAL A 77 28.79 3.46 -2.89
C VAL A 77 29.33 3.90 -4.24
N ASN A 78 29.85 5.14 -4.29
CA ASN A 78 30.31 5.86 -5.50
C ASN A 78 29.20 6.19 -6.53
N ASN A 79 29.51 7.11 -7.46
CA ASN A 79 28.56 7.74 -8.38
C ASN A 79 27.91 6.79 -9.41
N ASP A 80 28.22 5.50 -9.39
CA ASP A 80 27.63 4.52 -10.29
C ASP A 80 26.38 3.93 -9.64
N THR A 81 25.22 4.31 -10.18
CA THR A 81 23.91 3.80 -9.79
C THR A 81 23.66 2.49 -10.53
N GLU A 82 24.52 1.50 -10.35
CA GLU A 82 24.34 0.19 -10.98
C GLU A 82 23.79 -0.79 -9.94
N ASN A 83 22.48 -1.06 -10.03
CA ASN A 83 21.74 -2.09 -9.30
C ASN A 83 22.08 -2.19 -7.80
N ALA A 84 21.91 -1.09 -7.05
CA ALA A 84 21.92 -1.18 -5.60
C ALA A 84 20.68 -1.97 -5.13
N ASP A 85 20.86 -2.98 -4.29
CA ASP A 85 19.76 -3.67 -3.63
C ASP A 85 18.92 -2.65 -2.86
N LEU A 86 17.64 -2.58 -3.20
CA LEU A 86 16.68 -1.70 -2.57
C LEU A 86 16.15 -2.40 -1.33
N ASP A 87 16.55 -1.92 -0.17
CA ASP A 87 15.95 -2.34 1.09
C ASP A 87 14.58 -1.65 1.22
N LYS A 88 13.56 -2.47 1.50
CA LYS A 88 12.17 -2.04 1.60
C LYS A 88 11.57 -2.53 2.90
N GLU A 89 10.96 -1.61 3.64
CA GLU A 89 10.29 -1.94 4.88
C GLU A 89 8.87 -1.37 4.90
N THR A 90 7.92 -2.20 5.35
CA THR A 90 6.51 -1.81 5.51
C THR A 90 6.27 -1.39 6.94
N ILE A 91 5.78 -0.17 7.12
CA ILE A 91 5.74 0.48 8.44
C ILE A 91 4.32 0.97 8.72
N SER A 92 3.87 0.72 9.94
CA SER A 92 2.54 1.15 10.40
C SER A 92 2.61 2.47 11.18
N ASP A 93 3.77 2.79 11.74
CA ASP A 93 4.04 3.99 12.53
C ASP A 93 4.64 5.12 11.67
N GLN A 94 4.70 6.35 12.19
CA GLN A 94 5.25 7.53 11.48
C GLN A 94 6.76 7.73 11.69
N GLU A 95 7.43 6.72 12.24
CA GLU A 95 8.84 6.75 12.58
C GLU A 95 9.50 5.43 12.23
N PHE A 96 10.76 5.49 11.78
CA PHE A 96 11.57 4.33 11.46
C PHE A 96 13.05 4.62 11.70
N ILE A 97 13.81 3.63 12.14
CA ILE A 97 15.25 3.72 12.36
C ILE A 97 15.94 2.82 11.35
N ILE A 98 16.81 3.41 10.54
CA ILE A 98 17.72 2.65 9.69
C ILE A 98 18.94 2.32 10.53
N GLU A 99 19.16 1.03 10.77
CA GLU A 99 20.37 0.51 11.39
C GLU A 99 21.38 0.11 10.31
N LYS A 100 22.62 0.54 10.46
CA LYS A 100 23.73 0.18 9.58
C LYS A 100 24.73 -0.66 10.37
N GLU A 101 24.87 -1.93 10.00
CA GLU A 101 26.02 -2.77 10.39
C GLU A 101 27.33 -2.27 9.73
#